data_AF-A0A6C0E225-F1
#
_entry.id   AF-A0A6C0E225-F1
#
_cell.length_a   1.000
_cell.length_b   1.000
_cell.length_c   1.000
_cell.angle_alpha   90.00
_cell.angle_beta   90.00
_cell.angle_gamma   90.00
#
_symmetry.space_group_name_H-M   'P 1'
#
loop_
_entity.id
_entity.type
_entity.pdbx_description
1 polymer ?
#
loop_
_entity_poly.entity_id
_entity_poly.type
_entity_poly.pdbx_seq_one_letter_code
_entity_poly.pdbx_strand_id
1 'polypeptide(L)'
;MNLSSLSGKHISIHNLTGKSTNDHYTNIPDEIKKIKIKILNIYVLPFLSKRWSVIKENMFLLDQLRNKIDFYYQCYKIEDLLLYKNLLSVFDVFIQQHTQLEELEQKVYGTTSTKGTKDQLINMVYRTTMIKLKPEYELYDAIFGKPKRDQRQYYREEVIADIQKYMILDNIDFKNIKDYIDKKYPSI
;
A
#
# COMPACT_ATOMS: atom_id res chain seq x y z
N MET A 1 -40.08 17.46 -24.50
CA MET A 1 -40.92 18.50 -23.87
C MET A 1 -40.06 19.19 -22.82
N ASN A 2 -39.69 20.43 -23.09
CA ASN A 2 -38.73 21.21 -22.29
C ASN A 2 -39.43 21.78 -21.05
N LEU A 3 -38.89 21.50 -19.86
CA LEU A 3 -39.20 22.28 -18.66
C LEU A 3 -38.14 23.37 -18.52
N SER A 4 -38.47 24.52 -19.09
CA SER A 4 -37.69 25.76 -19.03
C SER A 4 -37.73 26.31 -17.61
N SER A 5 -36.63 26.17 -16.86
CA SER A 5 -36.41 26.91 -15.62
C SER A 5 -35.85 28.30 -15.97
N LEU A 6 -36.54 29.36 -15.52
CA LEU A 6 -36.20 30.77 -15.76
C LEU A 6 -35.04 31.30 -14.86
N SER A 7 -34.18 30.42 -14.37
CA SER A 7 -32.94 30.81 -13.71
C SER A 7 -31.84 29.86 -14.17
N GLY A 8 -30.86 30.39 -14.90
CA GLY A 8 -29.69 29.65 -15.41
C GLY A 8 -28.73 29.17 -14.33
N LYS A 9 -29.23 28.51 -13.27
CA LYS A 9 -28.43 27.89 -12.23
C LYS A 9 -28.54 26.39 -12.34
N HIS A 10 -27.42 25.77 -12.67
CA HIS A 10 -27.22 24.32 -12.63
C HIS A 10 -27.42 23.86 -11.19
N ILE A 11 -28.56 23.22 -10.91
CA ILE A 11 -28.87 22.70 -9.57
C ILE A 11 -27.97 21.50 -9.32
N SER A 12 -26.90 21.72 -8.56
CA SER A 12 -26.11 20.63 -7.97
C SER A 12 -26.94 20.01 -6.84
N ILE A 13 -27.18 18.70 -6.89
CA ILE A 13 -28.16 17.94 -6.08
C ILE A 13 -27.75 17.82 -4.60
N HIS A 14 -26.71 18.54 -4.16
CA HIS A 14 -26.10 18.39 -2.85
C HIS A 14 -26.07 19.66 -2.03
N ASN A 15 -27.14 20.44 -2.04
CA ASN A 15 -27.35 21.46 -1.02
C ASN A 15 -28.82 21.56 -0.69
N LEU A 16 -29.18 21.30 0.57
CA LEU A 16 -30.17 22.03 1.38
C LEU A 16 -30.33 21.37 2.76
N THR A 17 -29.60 21.86 3.76
CA THR A 17 -30.14 22.13 5.11
C THR A 17 -29.34 23.25 5.73
N GLY A 18 -29.98 24.41 5.87
CA GLY A 18 -29.42 25.57 6.54
C GLY A 18 -29.49 25.43 8.06
N LYS A 19 -28.37 25.70 8.72
CA LYS A 19 -28.25 26.44 9.99
C LYS A 19 -26.82 26.96 10.04
N SER A 20 -26.69 28.27 9.90
CA SER A 20 -25.43 29.00 10.09
C SER A 20 -25.20 29.16 11.59
N THR A 21 -24.18 28.47 12.12
CA THR A 21 -23.48 28.86 13.33
C THR A 21 -22.01 28.53 13.10
N ASN A 22 -21.20 29.54 12.78
CA ASN A 22 -19.77 29.70 13.08
C ASN A 22 -18.87 28.47 13.33
N ASP A 23 -19.06 27.36 12.62
CA ASP A 23 -18.14 26.23 12.64
C ASP A 23 -17.28 26.31 11.37
N HIS A 24 -16.07 26.84 11.52
CA HIS A 24 -14.99 26.63 10.55
C HIS A 24 -14.61 25.14 10.38
N TYR A 25 -15.29 24.23 11.07
CA TYR A 25 -15.32 22.79 10.83
C TYR A 25 -16.42 22.46 9.81
N THR A 26 -16.25 22.95 8.58
CA THR A 26 -17.05 22.53 7.43
C THR A 26 -16.91 21.02 7.24
N ASN A 27 -17.96 20.25 7.56
CA ASN A 27 -18.20 18.84 7.22
C ASN A 27 -16.97 18.09 6.67
N ILE A 28 -15.99 17.79 7.54
CA ILE A 28 -14.84 16.95 7.16
C ILE A 28 -15.41 15.56 6.83
N PRO A 29 -15.21 15.05 5.61
CA PRO A 29 -15.72 13.74 5.24
C PRO A 29 -15.23 12.65 6.19
N ASP A 30 -16.11 11.73 6.56
CA ASP A 30 -15.74 10.59 7.41
C ASP A 30 -14.68 9.70 6.75
N GLU A 31 -14.60 9.74 5.41
CA GLU A 31 -13.57 9.11 4.60
C GLU A 31 -12.16 9.57 5.00
N ILE A 32 -11.99 10.85 5.35
CA ILE A 32 -10.71 11.39 5.81
C ILE A 32 -10.32 10.77 7.15
N LYS A 33 -11.28 10.63 8.07
CA LYS A 33 -11.04 9.96 9.36
C LYS A 33 -10.67 8.49 9.15
N LYS A 34 -11.39 7.78 8.26
CA LYS A 34 -11.11 6.38 7.90
C LYS A 34 -9.70 6.21 7.34
N ILE A 35 -9.25 7.12 6.48
CA ILE A 35 -7.88 7.09 5.94
C ILE A 35 -6.84 7.26 7.04
N LYS A 36 -7.03 8.22 7.94
CA LYS A 36 -6.12 8.44 9.08
C LYS A 36 -6.01 7.19 9.94
N ILE A 37 -7.15 6.62 10.33
CA ILE A 37 -7.22 5.38 11.11
C ILE A 37 -6.55 4.22 10.36
N LYS A 38 -6.77 4.11 9.05
CA LYS A 38 -6.14 3.08 8.22
C LYS A 38 -4.61 3.20 8.23
N ILE A 39 -4.07 4.41 8.10
CA ILE A 39 -2.63 4.66 8.15
C ILE A 39 -2.06 4.30 9.52
N LEU A 40 -2.75 4.67 10.60
CA LEU A 40 -2.34 4.32 11.96
C LEU A 40 -2.29 2.80 12.15
N ASN A 41 -3.34 2.09 11.75
CA ASN A 41 -3.45 0.65 11.96
C ASN A 41 -2.48 -0.17 11.10
N ILE A 42 -2.22 0.25 9.87
CA ILE A 42 -1.39 -0.51 8.91
C ILE A 42 0.10 -0.20 9.09
N TYR A 43 0.47 1.04 9.41
CA TYR A 43 1.89 1.44 9.46
C TYR A 43 2.35 1.84 10.86
N VAL A 44 1.65 2.77 11.51
CA VAL A 44 2.14 3.36 12.78
C VAL A 44 2.13 2.33 13.92
N LEU A 45 1.02 1.65 14.15
CA LEU A 45 0.92 0.66 15.23
C LEU A 45 1.86 -0.54 15.01
N PRO A 46 1.95 -1.13 13.80
CA PRO A 46 2.91 -2.20 13.53
C PRO A 46 4.36 -1.74 13.70
N PHE A 47 4.68 -0.50 13.32
CA PHE A 47 6.01 0.06 13.50
C PHE A 47 6.39 0.19 14.97
N LEU A 48 5.49 0.76 15.79
CA LEU A 48 5.68 0.85 17.24
C LEU A 48 5.80 -0.54 17.88
N SER A 49 5.11 -1.53 17.32
CA SER A 49 5.14 -2.93 17.77
C SER A 49 6.28 -3.75 17.17
N LYS A 50 7.17 -3.14 16.36
CA LYS A 50 8.27 -3.80 15.64
C LYS A 50 7.85 -4.96 14.72
N ARG A 51 6.62 -4.94 14.21
CA ARG A 51 6.06 -5.95 13.29
C ARG A 51 6.32 -5.57 11.83
N TRP A 52 7.58 -5.64 11.42
CA TRP A 52 8.03 -5.23 10.09
C TRP A 52 7.43 -6.04 8.94
N SER A 53 7.13 -7.31 9.15
CA SER A 53 6.46 -8.16 8.15
C SER A 53 5.13 -7.57 7.68
N VAL A 54 4.29 -7.14 8.62
CA VAL A 54 2.98 -6.54 8.33
C VAL A 54 3.12 -5.24 7.53
N ILE A 55 4.12 -4.42 7.85
CA ILE A 55 4.40 -3.16 7.16
C ILE A 55 4.81 -3.45 5.71
N LYS A 56 5.73 -4.42 5.53
CA LYS A 56 6.26 -4.83 4.23
C LYS A 56 5.17 -5.42 3.33
N GLU A 57 4.33 -6.30 3.89
CA GLU A 57 3.18 -6.91 3.20
C GLU A 57 2.18 -5.86 2.68
N ASN A 58 2.02 -4.76 3.41
CA ASN A 58 1.10 -3.67 3.04
C ASN A 58 1.79 -2.52 2.29
N MET A 59 3.02 -2.67 1.80
CA MET A 59 3.74 -1.61 1.08
C MET A 59 2.99 -1.12 -0.16
N PHE A 60 2.25 -2.01 -0.83
CA PHE A 60 1.47 -1.66 -2.03
C PHE A 60 0.40 -0.57 -1.80
N LEU A 61 -0.07 -0.41 -0.55
CA LEU A 61 -1.08 0.59 -0.21
C LEU A 61 -0.50 2.02 -0.08
N LEU A 62 0.83 2.18 0.04
CA LEU A 62 1.45 3.49 0.26
C LEU A 62 1.10 4.48 -0.84
N ASP A 63 1.24 4.07 -2.11
CA ASP A 63 0.95 4.94 -3.26
C ASP A 63 -0.54 5.27 -3.36
N GLN A 64 -1.41 4.28 -3.11
CA GLN A 64 -2.85 4.49 -3.10
C GLN A 64 -3.28 5.49 -2.01
N LEU A 65 -2.73 5.36 -0.81
CA LEU A 65 -3.02 6.24 0.32
C LEU A 65 -2.47 7.64 0.08
N ARG A 66 -1.26 7.77 -0.49
CA ARG A 66 -0.67 9.06 -0.86
C ARG A 66 -1.55 9.80 -1.87
N ASN A 67 -2.00 9.12 -2.92
CA ASN A 67 -2.89 9.69 -3.94
C ASN A 67 -4.24 10.11 -3.34
N LYS A 68 -4.82 9.29 -2.45
CA LYS A 68 -6.06 9.65 -1.75
C LYS A 68 -5.87 10.90 -0.87
N ILE A 69 -4.78 10.96 -0.09
CA ILE A 69 -4.47 12.14 0.73
C ILE A 69 -4.31 13.38 -0.13
N ASP A 70 -3.60 13.30 -1.25
CA ASP A 70 -3.39 14.43 -2.16
C ASP A 70 -4.72 14.95 -2.74
N PHE A 71 -5.60 14.04 -3.14
CA PHE A 71 -6.96 14.38 -3.57
C PHE A 71 -7.72 15.14 -2.46
N TYR A 72 -7.80 14.59 -1.24
CA TYR A 72 -8.50 15.24 -0.13
C TYR A 72 -7.85 16.56 0.30
N TYR A 73 -6.53 16.67 0.24
CA TYR A 73 -5.83 17.90 0.55
C TYR A 73 -6.12 18.98 -0.49
N GLN A 74 -6.21 18.63 -1.77
CA GLN A 74 -6.60 19.57 -2.82
C GLN A 74 -8.02 20.10 -2.62
N CYS A 75 -8.97 19.25 -2.21
CA CYS A 75 -10.37 19.63 -2.01
C CYS A 75 -10.61 20.43 -0.72
N TYR A 76 -10.01 20.01 0.40
CA TYR A 76 -10.37 20.53 1.73
C TYR A 76 -9.27 21.35 2.40
N LYS A 77 -8.02 21.33 1.89
CA LYS A 77 -6.88 22.09 2.41
C LYS A 77 -6.59 21.88 3.92
N ILE A 78 -6.86 20.67 4.42
CA ILE A 78 -6.65 20.32 5.83
C ILE A 78 -5.16 20.09 6.06
N GLU A 79 -4.52 20.92 6.90
CA GLU A 79 -3.08 20.83 7.19
C GLU A 79 -2.67 19.48 7.80
N ASP A 80 -3.51 18.89 8.65
CA ASP A 80 -3.24 17.58 9.27
C ASP A 80 -3.00 16.48 8.21
N LEU A 81 -3.60 16.58 7.02
CA LEU A 81 -3.34 15.62 5.93
C LEU A 81 -1.88 15.66 5.44
N LEU A 82 -1.21 16.81 5.53
CA LEU A 82 0.21 16.91 5.19
C LEU A 82 1.09 16.09 6.15
N LEU A 83 0.71 16.04 7.43
CA LEU A 83 1.40 15.20 8.43
C LEU A 83 1.32 13.74 8.01
N TYR A 84 0.12 13.24 7.68
CA TYR A 84 -0.07 11.86 7.23
C TYR A 84 0.66 11.58 5.90
N LYS A 85 0.67 12.55 4.97
CA LYS A 85 1.45 12.43 3.72
C LYS A 85 2.94 12.26 4.00
N ASN A 86 3.51 13.11 4.85
CA ASN A 86 4.92 13.06 5.24
C ASN A 86 5.25 11.75 5.94
N LEU A 87 4.36 11.29 6.82
CA LEU A 87 4.48 10.02 7.51
C LEU A 87 4.53 8.83 6.54
N LEU A 88 3.68 8.80 5.50
CA LEU A 88 3.75 7.78 4.45
C LEU A 88 5.07 7.82 3.68
N SER A 89 5.61 9.01 3.38
CA SER A 89 6.91 9.15 2.74
C SER A 89 8.06 8.66 3.62
N VAL A 90 7.99 8.90 4.93
CA VAL A 90 8.97 8.35 5.89
C VAL A 90 8.89 6.82 5.93
N PHE A 91 7.69 6.24 5.95
CA PHE A 91 7.54 4.79 5.91
C PHE A 91 8.10 4.15 4.65
N ASP A 92 7.92 4.78 3.49
CA ASP A 92 8.51 4.32 2.23
C ASP A 92 10.05 4.22 2.34
N VAL A 93 10.69 5.26 2.88
CA VAL A 93 12.14 5.27 3.12
C VAL A 93 12.56 4.20 4.14
N PHE A 94 11.84 4.06 5.25
CA PHE A 94 12.16 3.07 6.27
C PHE A 94 12.02 1.64 5.78
N ILE A 95 10.99 1.33 4.98
CA ILE A 95 10.81 0.00 4.40
C ILE A 95 11.96 -0.32 3.45
N GLN A 96 12.38 0.63 2.62
CA GLN A 96 13.51 0.44 1.71
C GLN A 96 14.81 0.20 2.47
N GLN A 97 15.10 1.01 3.49
CA GLN A 97 16.30 0.85 4.32
C GLN A 97 16.29 -0.48 5.08
N HIS A 98 15.16 -0.86 5.66
CA HIS A 98 15.03 -2.12 6.37
C HIS A 98 15.22 -3.32 5.43
N THR A 99 14.61 -3.28 4.24
CA THR A 99 14.78 -4.34 3.23
C THR A 99 16.23 -4.47 2.78
N GLN A 100 16.93 -3.36 2.57
CA GLN A 100 18.37 -3.39 2.24
C GLN A 100 19.20 -3.99 3.37
N LEU A 101 18.87 -3.68 4.62
CA LEU A 101 19.55 -4.24 5.79
C LEU A 101 19.32 -5.74 5.91
N GLU A 102 18.08 -6.23 5.72
CA GLU A 102 17.76 -7.66 5.67
C GLU A 102 18.56 -8.39 4.57
N GLU A 103 18.61 -7.81 3.36
CA GLU A 103 19.37 -8.37 2.24
C GLU A 103 20.88 -8.43 2.52
N LEU A 104 21.43 -7.39 3.17
CA LEU A 104 22.83 -7.35 3.58
C LEU A 104 23.13 -8.40 4.64
N GLU A 105 22.29 -8.52 5.67
CA GLU A 105 22.42 -9.55 6.70
C GLU A 105 22.39 -10.95 6.07
N GLN A 106 21.47 -11.21 5.13
CA GLN A 106 21.40 -12.48 4.43
C GLN A 106 22.66 -12.76 3.60
N LYS A 107 23.25 -11.76 2.94
CA LYS A 107 24.49 -11.92 2.16
C LYS A 107 25.72 -12.14 3.04
N VAL A 108 25.79 -11.47 4.20
CA VAL A 108 26.93 -11.54 5.12
C VAL A 108 26.89 -12.83 5.95
N TYR A 109 25.72 -13.20 6.46
CA TYR A 109 25.57 -14.32 7.41
C TYR A 109 24.91 -15.57 6.80
N GLY A 110 24.15 -15.43 5.71
CA GLY A 110 23.41 -16.55 5.08
C GLY A 110 24.26 -17.58 4.33
N THR A 111 25.55 -17.29 4.09
CA THR A 111 26.51 -18.22 3.45
C THR A 111 27.31 -19.08 4.43
N THR A 112 26.82 -19.28 5.67
CA THR A 112 27.55 -20.07 6.68
C THR A 112 27.14 -21.56 6.73
N SER A 113 26.48 -22.12 5.71
CA SER A 113 26.05 -23.54 5.74
C SER A 113 26.12 -24.34 4.44
N THR A 114 26.95 -23.94 3.47
CA THR A 114 27.35 -24.86 2.40
C THR A 114 28.84 -24.72 2.08
N LYS A 115 29.58 -25.65 2.68
CA LYS A 115 30.89 -26.21 2.27
C LYS A 115 31.61 -25.49 1.12
N GLY A 116 32.68 -24.80 1.49
CA GLY A 116 33.94 -24.87 0.78
C GLY A 116 34.09 -24.00 -0.45
N THR A 117 34.33 -22.70 -0.27
CA THR A 117 35.53 -22.08 -0.86
C THR A 117 35.88 -20.85 -0.05
N LYS A 118 36.99 -20.95 0.68
CA LYS A 118 37.74 -19.80 1.19
C LYS A 118 38.29 -19.08 -0.04
N ASP A 119 37.59 -18.07 -0.55
CA ASP A 119 38.22 -17.02 -1.34
C ASP A 119 37.41 -15.73 -1.19
N GLN A 120 38.03 -14.82 -0.44
CA GLN A 120 37.97 -13.36 -0.53
C GLN A 120 36.89 -12.81 -1.47
N LEU A 121 35.75 -12.43 -0.91
CA LEU A 121 34.83 -11.52 -1.57
C LEU A 121 34.93 -10.15 -0.90
N ILE A 122 35.84 -9.32 -1.42
CA ILE A 122 35.67 -7.86 -1.40
C ILE A 122 34.38 -7.60 -2.21
N ASN A 123 33.24 -7.71 -1.54
CA ASN A 123 31.94 -7.46 -2.15
C ASN A 123 31.81 -5.96 -2.37
N MET A 124 32.10 -5.51 -3.59
CA MET A 124 31.78 -4.17 -4.04
C MET A 124 30.27 -3.95 -3.94
N VAL A 125 29.83 -3.10 -3.00
CA VAL A 125 28.41 -2.76 -2.82
C VAL A 125 27.99 -1.82 -3.94
N TYR A 126 27.56 -2.39 -5.08
CA TYR A 126 26.98 -1.59 -6.16
C TYR A 126 25.51 -1.30 -5.83
N ARG A 127 25.18 -0.02 -5.61
CA ARG A 127 23.79 0.43 -5.45
C ARG A 127 23.11 0.35 -6.81
N THR A 128 22.44 -0.77 -7.07
CA THR A 128 21.57 -0.88 -8.25
C THR A 128 20.18 -0.39 -7.88
N THR A 129 19.48 0.27 -8.81
CA THR A 129 18.06 0.59 -8.63
C THR A 129 17.28 -0.71 -8.46
N MET A 130 16.51 -0.83 -7.37
CA MET A 130 15.68 -2.01 -7.12
C MET A 130 14.63 -2.12 -8.23
N ILE A 131 14.65 -3.22 -8.99
CA ILE A 131 13.60 -3.49 -9.97
C ILE A 131 12.36 -3.91 -9.18
N LYS A 132 11.40 -2.98 -9.04
CA LYS A 132 10.13 -3.23 -8.36
C LYS A 132 9.20 -4.00 -9.28
N LEU A 133 8.65 -5.11 -8.77
CA LEU A 133 7.60 -5.84 -9.48
C LEU A 133 6.31 -5.02 -9.39
N LYS A 134 5.35 -5.29 -10.28
CA LYS A 134 4.03 -4.69 -10.10
C LYS A 134 3.39 -5.26 -8.83
N PRO A 135 2.62 -4.47 -8.08
CA PRO A 135 2.10 -4.88 -6.78
C PRO A 135 1.35 -6.22 -6.77
N GLU A 136 0.57 -6.52 -7.81
CA GLU A 136 -0.19 -7.76 -7.92
C GLU A 136 0.70 -9.01 -7.99
N TYR A 137 1.92 -8.89 -8.54
CA TYR A 137 2.89 -9.99 -8.57
C TYR A 137 3.64 -10.10 -7.25
N GLU A 138 3.94 -8.98 -6.59
CA GLU A 138 4.54 -8.99 -5.24
C GLU A 138 3.60 -9.65 -4.22
N LEU A 139 2.30 -9.38 -4.34
CA LEU A 139 1.26 -10.02 -3.53
C LEU A 139 1.16 -11.51 -3.83
N TYR A 140 1.20 -11.91 -5.11
CA TYR A 140 1.23 -13.32 -5.49
C TYR A 140 2.44 -14.03 -4.86
N ASP A 141 3.63 -13.44 -4.98
CA ASP A 141 4.86 -13.98 -4.41
C ASP A 141 4.78 -14.11 -2.89
N ALA A 142 4.11 -13.17 -2.20
CA ALA A 142 3.91 -13.23 -0.77
C ALA A 142 2.93 -14.33 -0.32
N ILE A 143 1.97 -14.72 -1.19
CA ILE A 143 0.95 -15.74 -0.88
C ILE A 143 1.45 -17.14 -1.25
N PHE A 144 1.93 -17.33 -2.48
CA PHE A 144 2.28 -18.65 -3.04
C PHE A 144 3.80 -18.88 -3.20
N GLY A 145 4.61 -17.85 -3.01
CA GLY A 145 6.04 -17.89 -3.30
C GLY A 145 6.37 -17.62 -4.76
N LYS A 146 7.66 -17.39 -5.03
CA LYS A 146 8.17 -17.06 -6.35
C LYS A 146 8.13 -18.28 -7.28
N PRO A 147 7.52 -18.20 -8.47
CA PRO A 147 7.55 -19.28 -9.43
C PRO A 147 9.00 -19.54 -9.91
N LYS A 148 9.45 -20.78 -9.83
CA LYS A 148 10.80 -21.18 -10.26
C LYS A 148 10.82 -21.43 -11.77
N ARG A 149 11.50 -20.56 -12.51
CA ARG A 149 11.68 -20.72 -13.97
C ARG A 149 12.36 -22.04 -14.33
N ASP A 150 13.30 -22.49 -13.51
CA ASP A 150 14.01 -23.77 -13.70
C ASP A 150 13.07 -24.98 -13.64
N GLN A 151 11.93 -24.85 -12.95
CA GLN A 151 10.90 -25.87 -12.84
C GLN A 151 9.72 -25.63 -13.80
N ARG A 152 9.87 -24.70 -14.77
CA ARG A 152 8.82 -24.27 -15.70
C ARG A 152 7.52 -23.84 -14.99
N GLN A 153 7.65 -23.30 -13.78
CA GLN A 153 6.54 -22.71 -13.07
C GLN A 153 6.34 -21.28 -13.57
N TYR A 154 5.09 -20.93 -13.85
CA TYR A 154 4.68 -19.60 -14.27
C TYR A 154 3.63 -19.06 -13.30
N TYR A 155 3.47 -17.75 -13.28
CA TYR A 155 2.39 -17.13 -12.53
C TYR A 155 1.04 -17.55 -13.11
N ARG A 156 0.08 -17.85 -12.23
CA ARG A 156 -1.29 -18.14 -12.65
C ARG A 156 -2.01 -16.83 -12.95
N GLU A 157 -2.28 -16.56 -14.23
CA GLU A 157 -2.88 -15.30 -14.68
C GLU A 157 -4.25 -15.03 -14.03
N GLU A 158 -5.05 -16.08 -13.81
CA GLU A 158 -6.35 -15.98 -13.14
C GLU A 158 -6.24 -15.43 -11.71
N VAL A 159 -5.23 -15.89 -10.96
CA VAL A 159 -4.97 -15.44 -9.58
C VAL A 159 -4.51 -13.99 -9.58
N ILE A 160 -3.64 -13.61 -10.52
CA ILE A 160 -3.18 -12.22 -10.66
C ILE A 160 -4.37 -11.29 -10.96
N ALA A 161 -5.26 -11.68 -11.87
CA ALA A 161 -6.44 -10.90 -12.21
C ALA A 161 -7.37 -10.70 -11.01
N ASP A 162 -7.56 -11.74 -10.20
CA ASP A 162 -8.30 -11.61 -8.94
C ASP A 162 -7.59 -10.67 -7.96
N ILE A 163 -6.29 -10.84 -7.73
CA ILE A 163 -5.52 -9.94 -6.84
C ILE A 163 -5.70 -8.48 -7.28
N GLN A 164 -5.54 -8.18 -8.58
CA GLN A 164 -5.75 -6.85 -9.14
C GLN A 164 -7.15 -6.30 -8.83
N LYS A 165 -8.20 -7.13 -8.97
CA LYS A 165 -9.57 -6.73 -8.66
C LYS A 165 -9.75 -6.39 -7.17
N TYR A 166 -9.16 -7.18 -6.28
CA TYR A 166 -9.27 -6.97 -4.84
C TYR A 166 -8.48 -5.75 -4.35
N MET A 167 -7.36 -5.43 -4.99
CA MET A 167 -6.56 -4.25 -4.70
C MET A 167 -7.28 -2.91 -4.92
N ILE A 168 -8.34 -2.90 -5.74
CA ILE A 168 -9.13 -1.69 -6.04
C ILE A 168 -10.18 -1.44 -4.95
N LEU A 169 -10.54 -2.44 -4.16
CA LEU A 169 -11.60 -2.33 -3.15
C LEU A 169 -11.19 -1.41 -2.00
N ASP A 170 -12.17 -0.64 -1.51
CA ASP A 170 -11.97 0.20 -0.32
C ASP A 170 -11.80 -0.67 0.94
N ASN A 171 -10.99 -0.18 1.88
CA ASN A 171 -10.64 -0.85 3.13
C ASN A 171 -9.95 -2.23 2.97
N ILE A 172 -9.31 -2.49 1.83
CA ILE A 172 -8.49 -3.69 1.67
C ILE A 172 -7.12 -3.54 2.37
N ASP A 173 -6.64 -4.65 2.93
CA ASP A 173 -5.28 -4.85 3.44
C ASP A 173 -4.75 -6.21 2.91
N PHE A 174 -3.45 -6.47 3.09
CA PHE A 174 -2.85 -7.74 2.64
C PHE A 174 -3.59 -8.96 3.19
N LYS A 175 -3.96 -8.92 4.47
CA LYS A 175 -4.62 -10.04 5.15
C LYS A 175 -5.96 -10.38 4.50
N ASN A 176 -6.76 -9.37 4.18
CA ASN A 176 -8.05 -9.54 3.52
C ASN A 176 -7.90 -10.16 2.12
N ILE A 177 -6.87 -9.74 1.37
CA ILE A 177 -6.57 -10.32 0.05
C ILE A 177 -6.16 -11.78 0.21
N LYS A 178 -5.21 -12.05 1.13
CA LYS A 178 -4.73 -13.40 1.40
C LYS A 178 -5.86 -14.35 1.80
N ASP A 179 -6.70 -13.94 2.76
CA ASP A 179 -7.83 -14.73 3.24
C ASP A 179 -8.83 -15.05 2.13
N TYR A 180 -9.03 -14.15 1.15
CA TYR A 180 -9.88 -14.41 -0.01
C TYR A 180 -9.24 -15.39 -0.99
N ILE A 181 -7.97 -15.15 -1.32
CA ILE A 181 -7.24 -15.97 -2.30
C ILE A 181 -7.07 -17.40 -1.77
N ASP A 182 -6.74 -17.58 -0.49
CA ASP A 182 -6.60 -18.91 0.14
C ASP A 182 -7.91 -19.70 0.13
N LYS A 183 -9.07 -19.02 0.25
CA LYS A 183 -10.40 -19.66 0.15
C LYS A 183 -10.73 -20.11 -1.27
N LYS A 184 -10.35 -19.33 -2.27
CA LYS A 184 -10.68 -19.59 -3.67
C LYS A 184 -9.69 -20.53 -4.35
N TYR A 185 -8.41 -20.43 -3.97
CA TYR A 185 -7.29 -21.18 -4.52
C TYR A 185 -6.46 -21.77 -3.37
N PRO A 186 -6.97 -22.80 -2.66
CA PRO A 186 -6.23 -23.42 -1.58
C PRO A 186 -4.91 -23.97 -2.10
N SER A 187 -3.82 -23.58 -1.42
CA SER A 187 -2.49 -24.13 -1.63
C SER A 187 -2.52 -25.64 -1.36
N ILE A 188 -2.11 -26.44 -2.34
CA ILE A 188 -1.96 -27.91 -2.20
C ILE A 188 -0.72 -28.22 -1.36
#